data_AF-A0AAD1TLB9-F1
#
_entry.id   AF-A0AAD1TLB9-F1
#
_cell.length_a   1.000
_cell.length_b   1.000
_cell.length_c   1.000
_cell.angle_alpha   90.00
_cell.angle_beta   90.00
_cell.angle_gamma   90.00
#
_symmetry.space_group_name_H-M   'P 1'
#
loop_
_entity.id
_entity.type
_entity.pdbx_description
1 polymer ?
#
loop_
_entity_poly.entity_id
_entity_poly.type
_entity_poly.pdbx_seq_one_letter_code
_entity_poly.pdbx_strand_id
1 'polypeptide(L)'
;MKDCLTKLLNRNSEESMECICLLLTTIGKSLENGQCHLDNYISKIDIFIKKQKTSSWIRFLVQDVMELRRNNWVPRHKPQGPKTIDQIHKEVELESRRKEQ
;
A
#
# COMPACT_ATOMS: atom_id res chain seq x y z
N MET A 1 -3.00 7.89 17.40
CA MET A 1 -2.61 7.24 16.12
C MET A 1 -1.25 7.74 15.62
N LYS A 2 -1.01 9.07 15.58
CA LYS A 2 0.32 9.66 15.28
C LYS A 2 1.45 9.07 16.14
N ASP A 3 1.20 8.81 17.43
CA ASP A 3 2.19 8.22 18.34
C ASP A 3 2.61 6.80 17.98
N CYS A 4 1.70 6.00 17.40
CA CYS A 4 2.01 4.64 16.98
C CYS A 4 2.99 4.66 15.80
N LEU A 5 2.70 5.47 14.77
CA LEU A 5 3.59 5.67 13.62
C LEU A 5 4.96 6.20 14.05
N THR A 6 5.01 7.17 14.97
CA THR A 6 6.27 7.71 15.49
C THR A 6 7.07 6.65 16.27
N LYS A 7 6.42 5.84 17.11
CA LYS A 7 7.07 4.75 17.84
C LYS A 7 7.63 3.68 16.90
N LEU A 8 6.89 3.32 15.84
CA LEU A 8 7.34 2.36 14.84
C LEU A 8 8.53 2.89 14.03
N LEU A 9 8.50 4.17 13.63
CA LEU A 9 9.63 4.79 12.93
C LEU A 9 10.90 4.85 13.77
N ASN A 10 10.78 5.05 15.08
CA ASN A 10 11.94 5.10 15.98
C ASN A 10 12.63 3.74 16.16
N ARG A 11 11.92 2.62 15.94
CA ARG A 11 12.51 1.27 16.04
C ARG A 11 13.46 0.95 14.88
N ASN A 12 13.26 1.57 13.72
CA ASN A 12 14.18 1.50 12.58
C ASN A 12 14.56 0.06 12.15
N SER A 13 13.62 -0.89 12.26
CA SER A 13 13.75 -2.29 11.85
C SER A 13 12.93 -2.61 10.61
N GLU A 14 13.28 -3.67 9.88
CA GLU A 14 12.51 -4.13 8.71
C GLU A 14 11.06 -4.48 9.08
N GLU A 15 10.83 -5.17 10.19
CA GLU A 15 9.47 -5.49 10.70
C GLU A 15 8.64 -4.24 10.98
N SER A 16 9.27 -3.21 11.54
CA SER A 16 8.58 -1.94 11.81
C SER A 16 8.23 -1.23 10.50
N MET A 17 9.11 -1.33 9.49
CA MET A 17 8.89 -0.76 8.17
C MET A 17 7.75 -1.46 7.44
N GLU A 18 7.69 -2.79 7.50
CA GLU A 18 6.59 -3.59 6.97
C GLU A 18 5.26 -3.23 7.63
N CYS A 19 5.23 -3.17 8.98
CA CYS A 19 4.05 -2.74 9.73
C CYS A 19 3.56 -1.35 9.29
N ILE A 20 4.49 -0.40 9.12
CA ILE A 20 4.14 0.96 8.67
C ILE A 20 3.58 0.93 7.25
N CYS A 21 4.20 0.19 6.34
CA CYS A 21 3.73 0.11 4.95
C CYS A 21 2.31 -0.46 4.89
N LEU A 22 2.04 -1.57 5.59
CA LEU A 22 0.72 -2.20 5.64
C LEU A 22 -0.34 -1.30 6.32
N LEU A 23 0.06 -0.56 7.35
CA LEU A 23 -0.83 0.40 7.99
C LEU A 23 -1.19 1.51 7.00
N LEU A 24 -0.20 2.06 6.29
CA LEU A 24 -0.40 3.13 5.31
C LEU A 24 -1.27 2.68 4.13
N THR A 25 -1.15 1.44 3.64
CA THR A 25 -2.05 0.95 2.57
C THR A 25 -3.52 0.92 3.01
N THR A 26 -3.79 0.68 4.29
CA THR A 26 -5.15 0.56 4.82
C THR A 26 -5.76 1.91 5.21
N ILE A 27 -5.01 2.75 5.94
CA ILE A 27 -5.53 4.00 6.53
C ILE A 27 -4.89 5.27 5.98
N GLY A 28 -3.99 5.18 5.01
CA GLY A 28 -3.24 6.32 4.48
C GLY A 28 -4.11 7.42 3.89
N LYS A 29 -5.19 7.04 3.19
CA LYS A 29 -6.18 8.01 2.67
C LYS A 29 -6.82 8.87 3.76
N SER A 30 -7.23 8.23 4.85
CA SER A 30 -7.83 8.91 6.00
C SER A 30 -6.81 9.79 6.72
N LEU A 31 -5.55 9.36 6.79
CA LEU A 31 -4.46 10.13 7.38
C LEU A 31 -4.15 11.40 6.56
N GLU A 32 -4.14 11.32 5.23
CA GLU A 32 -3.84 12.47 4.37
C GLU A 32 -4.92 13.55 4.46
N ASN A 33 -6.19 13.14 4.56
CA ASN A 33 -7.30 14.06 4.78
C ASN A 33 -7.31 14.66 6.21
N GLY A 34 -6.74 13.97 7.19
CA GLY A 34 -6.84 14.28 8.62
C GLY A 34 -5.80 15.25 9.20
N GLN A 35 -5.31 16.22 8.41
CA GLN A 35 -4.23 17.16 8.82
C GLN A 35 -2.94 16.46 9.32
N CYS A 36 -2.74 15.18 9.02
CA CYS A 36 -1.48 14.50 9.32
C CYS A 36 -0.48 14.80 8.19
N HIS A 37 0.66 15.39 8.54
CA HIS A 37 1.74 15.63 7.58
C HIS A 37 2.45 14.32 7.25
N LEU A 38 1.84 13.51 6.37
CA LEU A 38 2.37 12.25 5.87
C LEU A 38 3.72 12.42 5.17
N ASP A 39 4.03 13.61 4.65
CA ASP A 39 5.29 13.91 3.97
C ASP A 39 6.51 13.63 4.82
N ASN A 40 6.47 13.95 6.13
CA ASN A 40 7.58 13.67 7.02
C ASN A 40 7.77 12.16 7.24
N TYR A 41 6.67 11.40 7.32
CA TYR A 41 6.72 9.94 7.47
C TYR A 41 7.28 9.28 6.21
N ILE A 42 6.79 9.66 5.03
CA ILE A 42 7.27 9.15 3.75
C ILE A 42 8.75 9.51 3.52
N SER A 43 9.17 10.73 3.89
CA SER A 43 10.58 11.14 3.78
C SER A 43 11.49 10.30 4.68
N LYS A 44 11.05 9.97 5.90
CA LYS A 44 11.80 9.09 6.80
C LYS A 44 11.91 7.66 6.25
N ILE A 45 10.83 7.14 5.67
CA ILE A 45 10.81 5.83 5.00
C ILE A 45 11.76 5.82 3.81
N ASP A 46 11.78 6.88 2.99
CA ASP A 46 12.72 7.02 1.85
C ASP A 46 14.19 7.07 2.29
N ILE A 47 14.47 7.81 3.37
CA ILE A 47 15.82 7.86 3.95
C ILE A 47 16.24 6.49 4.49
N PHE A 48 15.31 5.74 5.11
CA PHE A 48 15.59 4.40 5.64
C PHE A 48 16.05 3.44 4.55
N ILE A 49 15.30 3.33 3.46
CA ILE A 49 15.63 2.42 2.34
C ILE A 49 16.92 2.82 1.62
N LYS A 50 17.31 4.10 1.67
CA LYS A 50 18.56 4.61 1.08
C LYS A 50 19.77 4.41 1.99
N LYS A 51 19.60 4.44 3.30
CA LYS A 51 20.68 4.34 4.29
C LYS A 51 21.02 2.91 4.70
N GLN A 52 20.04 2.00 4.71
CA GLN A 52 20.26 0.59 5.08
C GLN A 52 20.32 -0.33 3.86
N LYS A 53 21.08 -1.43 3.98
CA LYS A 53 20.86 -2.61 3.15
C LYS A 53 19.55 -3.28 3.60
N THR A 54 18.42 -2.79 3.08
CA THR A 54 17.11 -3.41 3.31
C THR A 54 16.88 -4.55 2.34
N SER A 55 16.12 -5.57 2.75
CA SER A 55 15.67 -6.64 1.88
C SER A 55 14.86 -6.10 0.68
N SER A 56 14.87 -6.86 -0.43
CA SER A 56 14.09 -6.51 -1.61
C SER A 56 12.59 -6.36 -1.29
N TRP A 57 12.08 -7.20 -0.37
CA TRP A 57 10.69 -7.17 0.09
C TRP A 57 10.29 -5.82 0.65
N ILE A 58 11.04 -5.30 1.62
CA ILE A 58 10.77 -3.97 2.21
C ILE A 58 10.85 -2.87 1.15
N ARG A 59 11.82 -2.96 0.24
CA ARG A 59 11.96 -1.98 -0.84
C ARG A 59 10.74 -1.96 -1.77
N PHE A 60 10.18 -3.13 -2.09
CA PHE A 60 8.95 -3.24 -2.86
C PHE A 60 7.73 -2.70 -2.10
N LEU A 61 7.57 -3.03 -0.82
CA LEU A 61 6.46 -2.51 0.01
C LEU A 61 6.46 -0.98 0.07
N VAL A 62 7.64 -0.39 0.27
CA VAL A 62 7.80 1.07 0.30
C VAL A 62 7.45 1.70 -1.04
N GLN A 63 7.93 1.11 -2.14
CA GLN A 63 7.59 1.58 -3.49
C GLN A 63 6.09 1.51 -3.76
N ASP A 64 5.42 0.41 -3.36
CA ASP A 64 3.99 0.24 -3.53
C ASP A 64 3.19 1.30 -2.76
N VAL A 65 3.56 1.59 -1.50
CA VAL A 65 2.93 2.65 -0.71
C VAL A 65 3.15 4.04 -1.32
N MET A 66 4.37 4.35 -1.78
CA MET A 66 4.66 5.62 -2.44
C MET A 66 3.83 5.79 -3.71
N GLU A 67 3.67 4.72 -4.48
CA GLU A 67 2.89 4.72 -5.70
C GLU A 67 1.38 4.81 -5.42
N LEU A 68 0.88 4.10 -4.41
CA LEU A 68 -0.49 4.20 -3.94
C LEU A 68 -0.81 5.65 -3.55
N ARG A 69 0.10 6.33 -2.84
CA ARG A 69 -0.05 7.76 -2.51
C ARG A 69 -0.05 8.64 -3.76
N ARG A 70 0.86 8.43 -4.72
CA ARG A 70 0.89 9.16 -6.00
C ARG A 70 -0.41 8.98 -6.80
N ASN A 71 -1.05 7.82 -6.64
CA ASN A 71 -2.36 7.53 -7.23
C ASN A 71 -3.54 7.94 -6.34
N ASN A 72 -3.37 8.94 -5.46
CA ASN A 72 -4.41 9.46 -4.57
C ASN A 72 -5.10 8.38 -3.70
N TRP A 73 -4.33 7.40 -3.23
CA TRP A 73 -4.80 6.23 -2.47
C TRP A 73 -5.87 5.41 -3.19
N VAL A 74 -5.81 5.36 -4.53
CA VAL A 74 -6.63 4.48 -5.34
C VAL A 74 -5.81 3.21 -5.64
N PRO A 75 -6.19 2.04 -5.10
CA PRO A 75 -5.51 0.79 -5.43
C PRO A 75 -5.66 0.47 -6.92
N ARG A 76 -4.57 0.09 -7.58
CA ARG A 76 -4.62 -0.34 -9.00
C ARG A 76 -5.39 -1.63 -9.20
N HIS A 77 -5.24 -2.55 -8.26
CA HIS A 77 -6.08 -3.74 -8.18
C HIS A 77 -7.09 -3.54 -7.06
N LYS A 78 -8.39 -3.61 -7.40
CA LYS A 78 -9.40 -3.85 -6.35
C LYS A 78 -9.01 -5.16 -5.65
N PRO A 79 -9.07 -5.25 -4.31
CA PRO A 79 -8.91 -6.53 -3.65
C PRO A 79 -9.97 -7.45 -4.23
N GLN A 80 -9.54 -8.37 -5.09
CA GLN A 80 -10.35 -9.50 -5.49
C GLN A 80 -10.38 -10.37 -4.24
N GLY A 81 -11.35 -10.09 -3.36
CA GLY A 81 -11.78 -11.08 -2.38
C GLY A 81 -12.15 -12.37 -3.12
N PRO A 82 -12.34 -13.49 -2.41
CA PRO A 82 -12.79 -14.72 -3.04
C PRO A 82 -14.04 -14.41 -3.88
N LYS A 83 -13.87 -14.43 -5.20
CA LYS A 83 -14.97 -14.28 -6.14
C LYS A 83 -15.87 -15.48 -5.93
N THR A 84 -17.17 -15.25 -5.76
CA THR A 84 -18.11 -16.37 -5.77
C THR A 84 -18.06 -17.04 -7.16
N ILE A 85 -18.33 -18.35 -7.21
CA ILE A 85 -18.39 -19.11 -8.48
C ILE A 85 -19.27 -18.39 -9.52
N ASP A 86 -20.37 -17.78 -9.08
CA ASP A 86 -21.23 -16.94 -9.92
C ASP A 86 -20.53 -15.73 -10.55
N GLN A 87 -19.64 -15.04 -9.80
CA GLN A 87 -18.88 -13.92 -10.33
C GLN A 87 -17.85 -14.36 -11.37
N ILE A 88 -17.25 -15.55 -11.18
CA ILE A 88 -16.29 -16.13 -12.12
C ILE A 88 -16.99 -16.51 -13.43
N HIS A 89 -18.13 -17.22 -13.36
CA HIS A 89 -18.89 -17.59 -14.57
C HIS A 89 -19.35 -16.36 -15.37
N LYS A 90 -19.81 -15.32 -14.68
CA LYS A 90 -20.30 -14.10 -15.32
C LYS A 90 -19.18 -13.32 -16.01
N GLU A 91 -17.97 -13.31 -15.45
CA GLU A 91 -16.78 -12.72 -16.07
C GLU A 91 -16.32 -13.50 -17.29
N VAL A 92 -16.31 -14.84 -17.22
CA VAL A 92 -15.97 -15.71 -18.37
C VAL A 92 -16.95 -15.50 -19.52
N GLU A 93 -18.25 -15.39 -19.24
CA GLU A 93 -19.27 -15.16 -20.26
C GLU A 93 -19.13 -13.78 -20.92
N LEU A 94 -18.81 -12.73 -20.14
CA LEU A 94 -18.53 -11.38 -20.65
C LEU A 94 -17.25 -11.32 -21.50
N GLU A 95 -16.22 -12.08 -21.11
CA GLU A 95 -14.94 -12.10 -21.82
C GLU A 95 -15.03 -12.89 -23.14
N SER A 96 -15.77 -14.00 -23.17
CA SER A 96 -16.07 -14.73 -24.41
C SER A 96 -16.83 -13.85 -25.40
N ARG A 97 -17.85 -13.13 -24.93
CA ARG A 97 -18.68 -12.25 -25.77
C ARG A 97 -17.91 -11.03 -26.32
N ARG A 98 -16.85 -10.59 -25.63
CA ARG A 98 -15.94 -9.54 -26.11
C ARG A 98 -14.92 -10.02 -27.13
N LYS A 99 -14.56 -11.31 -27.13
CA LYS A 99 -13.63 -11.90 -28.10
C LYS A 99 -14.31 -12.24 -29.42
N GLU A 100 -15.64 -12.25 -29.45
CA GLU A 100 -16.47 -12.55 -30.63
C GLU A 100 -16.97 -11.29 -31.37
N GLN A 101 -16.52 -10.08 -30.98
CA GLN A 101 -16.72 -8.81 -31.71
C GLN A 101 -15.39 -8.29 -32.26
#